data_AF-A0A4Z0YY61-F1
#
_entry.id   AF-A0A4Z0YY61-F1
#
_cell.length_a   1.000
_cell.length_b   1.000
_cell.length_c   1.000
_cell.angle_alpha   90.00
_cell.angle_beta   90.00
_cell.angle_gamma   90.00
#
_symmetry.space_group_name_H-M   'P 1'
#
loop_
_entity.id
_entity.type
_entity.pdbx_description
1 polymer ?
#
loop_
_entity_poly.entity_id
_entity_poly.type
_entity_poly.pdbx_seq_one_letter_code
_entity_poly.pdbx_strand_id
1 'polypeptide(L)'
;MEVERLGLVPGRTLDSFAPHVFQLLQHCYNVQIPDALAVAKPESQYFSPGLSPSSVYQALCEPRDAELFFRLGFHDTDSWHKYDTADLEGVYNDMPRNLSYLHWLAKHGAVSCQLKSFESGRVIFTTHYIFLKISEALLSWMFPRFNNKWSLEFPLATCRAWIHELNAVALPANNADACRCKCSPGGCTPLTSLLKGTHMRSNSMFKLNDEEDRDSLEDNVAQYTAPFLEMITSFTLYLTHFWGDLDIKHHTAALRYLTYTVLRIPHYCCDPYSNPGLYSVEGSENIEDIEEIYEYELELLEVLLVKFESELIAILQDPGLGIADLIDFWKQTWVGRMEAVVGNLQGSDLTDDERRGAEEIGVVWDNMGPKPPEATGSPYDETLDYWTYELAKIEAECW
;
A
#
# COMPACT_ATOMS: atom_id res chain seq x y z
N MET A 1 -8.36 -40.75 9.76
CA MET A 1 -8.16 -39.49 10.50
C MET A 1 -6.74 -38.96 10.38
N GLU A 2 -5.70 -39.61 10.91
CA GLU A 2 -4.33 -39.02 10.89
C GLU A 2 -3.71 -39.01 9.48
N VAL A 3 -3.90 -40.07 8.69
CA VAL A 3 -3.44 -40.18 7.28
C VAL A 3 -4.03 -39.05 6.41
N GLU A 4 -5.33 -38.78 6.53
CA GLU A 4 -5.99 -37.70 5.79
C GLU A 4 -5.56 -36.31 6.28
N ARG A 5 -5.40 -36.13 7.60
CA ARG A 5 -4.93 -34.87 8.21
C ARG A 5 -3.52 -34.49 7.73
N LEU A 6 -2.67 -35.48 7.47
CA LEU A 6 -1.30 -35.31 7.01
C LEU A 6 -1.18 -35.25 5.48
N GLY A 7 -2.30 -35.29 4.75
CA GLY A 7 -2.29 -35.28 3.30
C GLY A 7 -1.68 -36.54 2.66
N LEU A 8 -1.56 -37.64 3.40
CA LEU A 8 -0.99 -38.92 2.94
C LEU A 8 -1.98 -39.66 2.03
N VAL A 9 -2.30 -39.05 0.89
CA VAL A 9 -3.25 -39.54 -0.11
C VAL A 9 -2.49 -39.82 -1.41
N PRO A 10 -2.77 -40.92 -2.13
CA PRO A 10 -2.12 -41.19 -3.41
C PRO A 10 -2.25 -40.01 -4.37
N GLY A 11 -1.12 -39.61 -4.97
CA GLY A 11 -1.05 -38.48 -5.90
C GLY A 11 -0.87 -37.10 -5.24
N ARG A 12 -0.79 -37.02 -3.90
CA ARG A 12 -0.42 -35.78 -3.19
C ARG A 12 1.05 -35.79 -2.78
N THR A 13 1.71 -34.66 -2.99
CA THR A 13 3.04 -34.37 -2.49
C THR A 13 2.91 -33.72 -1.12
N LEU A 14 3.78 -34.13 -0.18
CA LEU A 14 3.70 -33.73 1.22
C LEU A 14 4.00 -32.26 1.46
N ASP A 15 4.78 -31.60 0.60
CA ASP A 15 5.10 -30.17 0.63
C ASP A 15 5.32 -29.62 2.06
N SER A 16 4.39 -28.82 2.59
CA SER A 16 4.51 -28.21 3.92
C SER A 16 4.38 -29.22 5.08
N PHE A 17 3.75 -30.37 4.84
CA PHE A 17 3.65 -31.49 5.78
C PHE A 17 4.89 -32.39 5.80
N ALA A 18 5.83 -32.24 4.86
CA ALA A 18 6.98 -33.14 4.74
C ALA A 18 7.80 -33.27 6.04
N PRO A 19 8.15 -32.18 6.78
CA PRO A 19 8.84 -32.35 8.06
C PRO A 19 8.02 -33.03 9.14
N HIS A 20 6.70 -32.82 9.16
CA HIS A 20 5.85 -33.42 10.19
C HIS A 20 5.72 -34.93 9.97
N VAL A 21 5.54 -35.37 8.71
CA VAL A 21 5.56 -36.79 8.36
C VAL A 21 6.93 -37.41 8.65
N PHE A 22 8.02 -36.70 8.33
CA PHE A 22 9.38 -37.15 8.65
C PHE A 22 9.56 -37.37 10.17
N GLN A 23 9.14 -36.42 10.99
CA GLN A 23 9.18 -36.52 12.45
C GLN A 23 8.35 -37.70 12.98
N LEU A 24 7.13 -37.90 12.47
CA LEU A 24 6.27 -39.02 12.87
C LEU A 24 6.92 -40.37 12.56
N LEU A 25 7.46 -40.54 11.34
CA LEU A 25 8.13 -41.78 10.93
C LEU A 25 9.36 -42.07 11.81
N GLN A 26 10.17 -41.06 12.10
CA GLN A 26 11.39 -41.22 12.88
C GLN A 26 11.12 -41.43 14.38
N HIS A 27 10.24 -40.62 14.98
CA HIS A 27 10.05 -40.59 16.44
C HIS A 27 8.94 -41.51 16.94
N CYS A 28 7.85 -41.67 16.18
CA CYS A 28 6.71 -42.49 16.62
C CYS A 28 6.81 -43.93 16.11
N TYR A 29 7.35 -44.12 14.91
CA TYR A 29 7.38 -45.43 14.25
C TYR A 29 8.79 -46.02 14.11
N ASN A 30 9.83 -45.32 14.56
CA ASN A 30 11.22 -45.76 14.54
C ASN A 30 11.71 -46.24 13.16
N VAL A 31 11.20 -45.59 12.10
CA VAL A 31 11.60 -45.86 10.71
C VAL A 31 12.90 -45.11 10.42
N GLN A 32 13.92 -45.84 9.95
CA GLN A 32 15.16 -45.21 9.49
C GLN A 32 14.97 -44.64 8.09
N ILE A 33 15.07 -43.32 7.96
CA ILE A 33 14.97 -42.61 6.69
C ILE A 33 16.39 -42.29 6.21
N PRO A 34 16.77 -42.67 4.97
CA PRO A 34 18.07 -42.33 4.41
C PRO A 34 18.29 -40.82 4.36
N ASP A 35 19.53 -40.37 4.57
CA ASP A 35 19.89 -38.93 4.54
C ASP A 35 19.48 -38.25 3.23
N ALA A 36 19.50 -38.96 2.11
CA ALA A 36 19.06 -38.45 0.81
C ALA A 36 17.55 -38.10 0.75
N LEU A 37 16.76 -38.62 1.69
CA LEU A 37 15.33 -38.34 1.86
C LEU A 37 15.06 -37.52 3.14
N ALA A 38 16.12 -37.10 3.84
CA ALA A 38 15.96 -36.27 5.03
C ALA A 38 15.45 -34.90 4.62
N VAL A 39 14.34 -34.48 5.23
CA VAL A 39 13.88 -33.11 5.10
C VAL A 39 14.78 -32.27 5.98
N ALA A 40 15.53 -31.34 5.37
CA ALA A 40 16.48 -30.50 6.08
C ALA A 40 15.79 -29.85 7.29
N LYS A 41 16.33 -30.10 8.49
CA LYS A 41 15.98 -29.28 9.64
C LYS A 41 16.51 -27.87 9.34
N PRO A 42 15.78 -26.80 9.69
CA PRO A 42 16.33 -25.46 9.61
C PRO A 42 17.48 -25.36 10.63
N GLU A 43 18.69 -25.74 10.23
CA GLU A 43 19.90 -25.74 11.06
C GLU A 43 20.64 -24.38 11.04
N SER A 44 20.09 -23.40 10.34
CA SER A 44 20.72 -22.10 10.22
C SER A 44 20.41 -21.22 11.44
N GLN A 45 21.44 -20.91 12.24
CA GLN A 45 21.42 -19.81 13.22
C GLN A 45 21.33 -18.42 12.58
N TYR A 46 21.39 -18.32 11.24
CA TYR A 46 21.27 -17.07 10.48
C TYR A 46 19.88 -16.87 9.85
N PHE A 47 19.01 -17.87 9.92
CA PHE A 47 17.60 -17.74 9.57
C PHE A 47 16.79 -17.69 10.88
N SER A 48 15.82 -16.79 10.97
CA SER A 48 15.03 -16.57 12.18
C SER A 48 14.55 -17.92 12.76
N PRO A 49 14.89 -18.25 14.01
CA PRO A 49 14.48 -19.50 14.64
C PRO A 49 12.95 -19.53 14.67
N GLY A 50 12.34 -20.36 13.82
CA GLY A 50 10.89 -20.39 13.64
C GLY A 50 10.39 -20.55 12.19
N LEU A 51 11.28 -20.60 11.19
CA LEU A 51 10.87 -20.92 9.80
C LEU A 51 10.32 -22.34 9.71
N SER A 52 8.99 -22.44 9.89
CA SER A 52 8.21 -23.63 9.53
C SER A 52 8.45 -23.97 8.06
N PRO A 53 8.42 -25.26 7.68
CA PRO A 53 8.44 -25.66 6.27
C PRO A 53 7.48 -24.80 5.44
N SER A 54 8.03 -24.13 4.44
CA SER A 54 7.26 -23.33 3.51
C SER A 54 6.64 -24.26 2.48
N SER A 55 5.36 -24.04 2.15
CA SER A 55 4.82 -24.61 0.92
C SER A 55 5.58 -24.05 -0.28
N VAL A 56 5.72 -24.84 -1.35
CA VAL A 56 6.25 -24.34 -2.63
C VAL A 56 5.50 -23.10 -3.11
N TYR A 57 4.20 -22.99 -2.83
CA TYR A 57 3.42 -21.81 -3.18
C TYR A 57 3.95 -20.54 -2.52
N GLN A 58 4.66 -20.62 -1.40
CA GLN A 58 5.29 -19.45 -0.81
C GLN A 58 6.40 -18.85 -1.69
N ALA A 59 7.11 -19.67 -2.46
CA ALA A 59 8.20 -19.24 -3.32
C ALA A 59 7.76 -18.83 -4.74
N LEU A 60 6.51 -19.11 -5.11
CA LEU A 60 5.98 -18.85 -6.44
C LEU A 60 5.23 -17.52 -6.51
N CYS A 61 5.34 -16.82 -7.63
CA CYS A 61 4.59 -15.59 -7.90
C CYS A 61 3.76 -15.65 -9.20
N GLU A 62 3.87 -16.74 -9.97
CA GLU A 62 3.26 -16.88 -11.29
C GLU A 62 2.27 -18.05 -11.39
N PRO A 63 1.06 -17.84 -11.94
CA PRO A 63 0.06 -18.90 -12.11
C PRO A 63 0.58 -20.11 -12.89
N ARG A 64 1.42 -19.90 -13.90
CA ARG A 64 1.97 -20.99 -14.74
C ARG A 64 2.84 -21.94 -13.94
N ASP A 65 3.73 -21.39 -13.12
CA ASP A 65 4.60 -22.20 -12.28
C ASP A 65 3.77 -22.89 -11.18
N ALA A 66 2.81 -22.17 -10.60
CA ALA A 66 1.87 -22.73 -9.62
C ALA A 66 1.10 -23.93 -10.17
N GLU A 67 0.62 -23.81 -11.41
CA GLU A 67 -0.08 -24.87 -12.14
C GLU A 67 0.82 -26.10 -12.38
N LEU A 68 2.10 -25.88 -12.70
CA LEU A 68 3.06 -26.98 -12.88
C LEU A 68 3.21 -27.78 -11.58
N PHE A 69 3.45 -27.10 -10.45
CA PHE A 69 3.57 -27.77 -9.14
C PHE A 69 2.26 -28.42 -8.72
N PHE A 70 1.12 -27.79 -8.99
CA PHE A 70 -0.19 -28.37 -8.68
C PHE A 70 -0.41 -29.70 -9.39
N ARG A 71 -0.03 -29.80 -10.67
CA ARG A 71 -0.10 -31.05 -11.46
C ARG A 71 0.86 -32.13 -10.98
N LEU A 72 1.94 -31.74 -10.29
CA LEU A 72 2.89 -32.66 -9.64
C LEU A 72 2.43 -33.08 -8.23
N GLY A 73 1.20 -32.75 -7.84
CA GLY A 73 0.58 -33.20 -6.58
C GLY A 73 0.81 -32.26 -5.40
N PHE A 74 1.46 -31.11 -5.59
CA PHE A 74 1.57 -30.09 -4.53
C PHE A 74 0.20 -29.42 -4.38
N HIS A 75 -0.49 -29.62 -3.26
CA HIS A 75 -1.86 -29.10 -3.08
C HIS A 75 -2.02 -28.25 -1.82
N ASP A 76 -0.93 -27.87 -1.17
CA ASP A 76 -0.91 -27.05 0.05
C ASP A 76 -1.10 -25.55 -0.26
N THR A 77 -2.08 -25.24 -1.12
CA THR A 77 -2.29 -23.87 -1.64
C THR A 77 -2.68 -22.88 -0.56
N ASP A 78 -3.30 -23.30 0.53
CA ASP A 78 -3.65 -22.44 1.68
C ASP A 78 -2.44 -22.00 2.52
N SER A 79 -1.31 -22.71 2.37
CA SER A 79 -0.05 -22.41 3.03
C SER A 79 0.80 -21.42 2.23
N TRP A 80 0.20 -20.66 1.31
CA TRP A 80 0.90 -19.68 0.45
C TRP A 80 1.46 -18.47 1.23
N HIS A 81 1.04 -18.27 2.48
CA HIS A 81 1.67 -17.34 3.41
C HIS A 81 1.68 -17.91 4.83
N LYS A 82 2.67 -17.51 5.65
CA LYS A 82 2.86 -18.04 7.01
C LYS A 82 2.09 -17.28 8.09
N TYR A 83 1.77 -16.02 7.81
CA TYR A 83 1.37 -15.05 8.82
C TYR A 83 -0.06 -15.29 9.32
N ASP A 84 -0.22 -15.27 10.64
CA ASP A 84 -1.48 -14.91 11.27
C ASP A 84 -1.59 -13.37 11.39
N THR A 85 -2.70 -12.87 11.92
CA THR A 85 -2.94 -11.43 12.03
C THR A 85 -1.98 -10.66 12.95
N ALA A 86 -1.22 -11.33 13.81
CA ALA A 86 -0.34 -10.65 14.77
C ALA A 86 1.04 -10.34 14.16
N ASP A 87 1.50 -11.12 13.19
CA ASP A 87 2.85 -11.02 12.62
C ASP A 87 2.94 -10.12 11.36
N LEU A 88 2.00 -9.20 11.19
CA LEU A 88 1.86 -8.36 9.99
C LEU A 88 3.00 -7.34 9.79
N GLU A 89 3.85 -7.14 10.80
CA GLU A 89 4.93 -6.15 10.79
C GLU A 89 6.18 -6.59 9.99
N GLY A 90 6.27 -7.87 9.57
CA GLY A 90 7.48 -8.42 8.92
C GLY A 90 7.28 -8.97 7.50
N VAL A 91 6.15 -8.67 6.85
CA VAL A 91 5.61 -9.50 5.74
C VAL A 91 6.25 -9.24 4.37
N TYR A 92 6.92 -8.10 4.15
CA TYR A 92 6.90 -7.53 2.80
C TYR A 92 8.14 -7.65 1.90
N ASN A 93 9.29 -8.11 2.40
CA ASN A 93 10.44 -8.32 1.51
C ASN A 93 10.25 -9.53 0.57
N ASP A 94 9.31 -10.45 0.87
CA ASP A 94 9.16 -11.73 0.16
C ASP A 94 7.85 -11.90 -0.64
N MET A 95 6.96 -10.90 -0.72
CA MET A 95 5.64 -11.07 -1.34
C MET A 95 5.30 -10.16 -2.54
N PRO A 96 6.03 -10.24 -3.67
CA PRO A 96 5.55 -9.75 -4.95
C PRO A 96 4.62 -10.81 -5.59
N ARG A 97 3.42 -11.02 -5.04
CA ARG A 97 2.39 -11.83 -5.70
C ARG A 97 1.48 -10.92 -6.50
N ASN A 98 1.47 -11.14 -7.81
CA ASN A 98 0.58 -10.41 -8.69
C ASN A 98 -0.88 -10.87 -8.49
N LEU A 99 -1.82 -10.04 -8.91
CA LEU A 99 -3.26 -10.30 -8.74
C LEU A 99 -3.70 -11.61 -9.45
N SER A 100 -3.05 -11.99 -10.55
CA SER A 100 -3.37 -13.20 -11.30
C SER A 100 -3.00 -14.48 -10.54
N TYR A 101 -1.93 -14.44 -9.76
CA TYR A 101 -1.51 -15.53 -8.89
C TYR A 101 -2.48 -15.73 -7.73
N LEU A 102 -2.94 -14.64 -7.11
CA LEU A 102 -3.96 -14.70 -6.05
C LEU A 102 -5.29 -15.26 -6.58
N HIS A 103 -5.67 -14.90 -7.81
CA HIS A 103 -6.83 -15.49 -8.49
C HIS A 103 -6.64 -16.99 -8.74
N TRP A 104 -5.44 -17.40 -9.18
CA TRP A 104 -5.11 -18.81 -9.36
C TRP A 104 -5.23 -19.57 -8.04
N LEU A 105 -4.67 -19.05 -6.93
CA LEU A 105 -4.78 -19.64 -5.61
C LEU A 105 -6.24 -19.82 -5.16
N ALA A 106 -7.07 -18.78 -5.34
CA ALA A 106 -8.50 -18.85 -5.02
C ALA A 106 -9.20 -20.00 -5.76
N LYS A 107 -8.87 -20.21 -7.03
CA LYS A 107 -9.43 -21.30 -7.86
C LYS A 107 -8.90 -22.69 -7.51
N HIS A 108 -7.73 -22.78 -6.87
CA HIS A 108 -7.06 -24.04 -6.58
C HIS A 108 -7.15 -24.47 -5.12
N GLY A 109 -8.08 -23.88 -4.35
CA GLY A 109 -8.43 -24.36 -3.02
C GLY A 109 -7.81 -23.57 -1.88
N ALA A 110 -7.12 -22.45 -2.14
CA ALA A 110 -6.72 -21.54 -1.08
C ALA A 110 -7.97 -20.83 -0.50
N VAL A 111 -8.51 -21.35 0.60
CA VAL A 111 -9.66 -20.82 1.33
C VAL A 111 -9.46 -19.35 1.71
N SER A 112 -8.24 -18.94 2.10
CA SER A 112 -7.99 -17.54 2.44
C SER A 112 -8.17 -16.59 1.25
N CYS A 113 -7.92 -17.04 0.01
CA CYS A 113 -8.14 -16.27 -1.21
C CYS A 113 -9.58 -16.40 -1.76
N GLN A 114 -10.38 -17.35 -1.27
CA GLN A 114 -11.78 -17.54 -1.68
C GLN A 114 -12.76 -16.62 -0.94
N LEU A 115 -12.33 -15.99 0.17
CA LEU A 115 -13.11 -15.03 0.96
C LEU A 115 -14.47 -15.56 1.46
N LYS A 116 -14.59 -16.87 1.70
CA LYS A 116 -15.86 -17.50 2.08
C LYS A 116 -16.30 -17.24 3.53
N SER A 117 -15.36 -16.93 4.42
CA SER A 117 -15.63 -16.62 5.84
C SER A 117 -14.60 -15.60 6.32
N PHE A 118 -15.05 -14.62 7.10
CA PHE A 118 -14.19 -13.57 7.67
C PHE A 118 -13.97 -13.75 9.17
N GLU A 119 -14.24 -14.95 9.70
CA GLU A 119 -14.09 -15.28 11.12
C GLU A 119 -12.62 -15.40 11.56
N SER A 120 -11.69 -15.50 10.61
CA SER A 120 -10.27 -15.58 10.88
C SER A 120 -9.57 -14.30 10.44
N GLY A 121 -8.71 -13.79 11.32
CA GLY A 121 -7.80 -12.69 10.99
C GLY A 121 -7.00 -12.94 9.70
N ARG A 122 -6.63 -14.19 9.42
CA ARG A 122 -5.96 -14.58 8.18
C ARG A 122 -6.74 -14.15 6.93
N VAL A 123 -8.06 -14.33 6.95
CA VAL A 123 -8.90 -13.95 5.80
C VAL A 123 -9.05 -12.45 5.72
N ILE A 124 -9.18 -11.74 6.86
CA ILE A 124 -9.19 -10.27 6.88
C ILE A 124 -7.91 -9.73 6.24
N PHE A 125 -6.75 -10.21 6.67
CA PHE A 125 -5.46 -9.84 6.06
C PHE A 125 -5.43 -10.14 4.56
N THR A 126 -5.79 -11.36 4.16
CA THR A 126 -5.78 -11.77 2.75
C THR A 126 -6.69 -10.89 1.91
N THR A 127 -7.85 -10.50 2.44
CA THR A 127 -8.80 -9.60 1.77
C THR A 127 -8.18 -8.24 1.55
N HIS A 128 -7.58 -7.65 2.59
CA HIS A 128 -6.91 -6.35 2.49
C HIS A 128 -5.74 -6.39 1.51
N TYR A 129 -4.94 -7.45 1.54
CA TYR A 129 -3.82 -7.65 0.61
C TYR A 129 -4.30 -7.79 -0.84
N ILE A 130 -5.38 -8.55 -1.09
CA ILE A 130 -5.97 -8.66 -2.43
C ILE A 130 -6.43 -7.28 -2.92
N PHE A 131 -7.13 -6.50 -2.08
CA PHE A 131 -7.60 -5.16 -2.45
C PHE A 131 -6.46 -4.18 -2.72
N LEU A 132 -5.36 -4.27 -1.99
CA LEU A 132 -4.13 -3.56 -2.34
C LEU A 132 -3.63 -3.98 -3.73
N LYS A 133 -3.55 -5.29 -4.02
CA LYS A 133 -3.10 -5.78 -5.34
C LYS A 133 -4.05 -5.40 -6.48
N ILE A 134 -5.33 -5.17 -6.20
CA ILE A 134 -6.26 -4.56 -7.16
C ILE A 134 -5.80 -3.15 -7.54
N SER A 135 -5.37 -2.33 -6.58
CA SER A 135 -4.86 -0.98 -6.87
C SER A 135 -3.62 -0.99 -7.77
N GLU A 136 -2.68 -1.91 -7.54
CA GLU A 136 -1.50 -2.09 -8.38
C GLU A 136 -1.86 -2.52 -9.81
N ALA A 137 -2.87 -3.38 -9.94
CA ALA A 137 -3.38 -3.82 -11.24
C ALA A 137 -4.07 -2.68 -12.00
N LEU A 138 -4.88 -1.85 -11.32
CA LEU A 138 -5.55 -0.67 -11.92
C LEU A 138 -4.54 0.31 -12.52
N LEU A 139 -3.47 0.62 -11.80
CA LEU A 139 -2.40 1.49 -12.28
C LEU A 139 -1.71 0.92 -13.53
N SER A 140 -1.52 -0.39 -13.56
CA SER A 140 -0.97 -1.08 -14.75
C SER A 140 -1.91 -0.99 -15.96
N TRP A 141 -3.23 -0.87 -15.74
CA TRP A 141 -4.20 -0.63 -16.82
C TRP A 141 -4.13 0.80 -17.36
N MET A 142 -3.89 1.78 -16.49
CA MET A 142 -3.74 3.19 -16.89
C MET A 142 -2.48 3.44 -17.68
N PHE A 143 -1.39 2.78 -17.28
CA PHE A 143 -0.06 3.06 -17.77
C PHE A 143 0.60 1.78 -18.28
N PRO A 144 0.38 1.41 -19.56
CA PRO A 144 0.96 0.21 -20.16
C PRO A 144 2.50 0.18 -20.12
N ARG A 145 3.16 1.32 -19.91
CA ARG A 145 4.63 1.39 -19.74
C ARG A 145 5.10 0.77 -18.43
N PHE A 146 4.25 0.78 -17.40
CA PHE A 146 4.50 0.10 -16.13
C PHE A 146 3.95 -1.32 -16.12
N ASN A 147 3.50 -1.82 -17.28
CA ASN A 147 3.09 -3.19 -17.42
C ASN A 147 4.34 -4.06 -17.36
N ASN A 148 4.63 -4.56 -16.17
CA ASN A 148 5.63 -5.58 -15.96
C ASN A 148 5.31 -6.72 -16.95
N LYS A 149 6.32 -7.35 -17.53
CA LYS A 149 6.18 -8.48 -18.48
C LYS A 149 5.26 -9.62 -17.94
N TRP A 150 5.06 -9.64 -16.63
CA TRP A 150 4.24 -10.53 -15.80
C TRP A 150 2.71 -10.33 -15.94
N SER A 151 2.22 -9.20 -16.45
CA SER A 151 0.77 -8.88 -16.48
C SER A 151 0.03 -9.37 -17.74
N LEU A 152 0.74 -9.91 -18.73
CA LEU A 152 0.17 -10.23 -20.05
C LEU A 152 -0.76 -11.44 -20.07
N GLU A 153 -0.88 -12.20 -18.98
CA GLU A 153 -1.57 -13.49 -18.95
C GLU A 153 -2.90 -13.50 -18.21
N PHE A 154 -3.29 -12.38 -17.59
CA PHE A 154 -4.58 -12.27 -16.91
C PHE A 154 -5.52 -11.40 -17.74
N PRO A 155 -6.42 -11.99 -18.54
CA PRO A 155 -7.30 -11.22 -19.40
C PRO A 155 -8.10 -10.21 -18.58
N LEU A 156 -8.11 -8.96 -19.02
CA LEU A 156 -8.75 -7.85 -18.32
C LEU A 156 -10.21 -8.15 -17.95
N ALA A 157 -10.95 -8.82 -18.84
CA ALA A 157 -12.33 -9.24 -18.59
C ALA A 157 -12.44 -10.23 -17.42
N THR A 158 -11.55 -11.22 -17.35
CA THR A 158 -11.48 -12.19 -16.25
C THR A 158 -11.12 -11.51 -14.94
N CYS A 159 -10.17 -10.57 -14.99
CA CYS A 159 -9.78 -9.78 -13.82
C CYS A 159 -10.95 -8.96 -13.29
N ARG A 160 -11.65 -8.21 -14.15
CA ARG A 160 -12.83 -7.44 -13.74
C ARG A 160 -13.93 -8.32 -13.18
N ALA A 161 -14.24 -9.45 -13.81
CA ALA A 161 -15.24 -10.38 -13.31
C ALA A 161 -14.89 -10.87 -11.89
N TRP A 162 -13.64 -11.24 -11.67
CA TRP A 162 -13.20 -11.67 -10.35
C TRP A 162 -13.23 -10.53 -9.31
N ILE A 163 -12.88 -9.30 -9.69
CA ILE A 163 -13.00 -8.14 -8.79
C ILE A 163 -14.46 -7.89 -8.39
N HIS A 164 -15.43 -8.03 -9.30
CA HIS A 164 -16.85 -7.97 -8.93
C HIS A 164 -17.23 -9.05 -7.92
N GLU A 165 -16.76 -10.30 -8.11
CA GLU A 165 -16.99 -11.39 -7.15
C GLU A 165 -16.38 -11.06 -5.77
N LEU A 166 -15.17 -10.51 -5.75
CA LEU A 166 -14.51 -10.09 -4.51
C LEU A 166 -15.26 -8.94 -3.82
N ASN A 167 -15.67 -7.92 -4.58
CA ASN A 167 -16.42 -6.78 -4.07
C ASN A 167 -17.76 -7.22 -3.45
N ALA A 168 -18.50 -8.08 -4.15
CA ALA A 168 -19.81 -8.58 -3.72
C ALA A 168 -19.75 -9.37 -2.38
N VAL A 169 -18.59 -9.94 -2.05
CA VAL A 169 -18.38 -10.69 -0.81
C VAL A 169 -17.73 -9.82 0.28
N ALA A 170 -16.69 -9.06 -0.06
CA ALA A 170 -15.89 -8.33 0.91
C ALA A 170 -16.52 -7.01 1.38
N LEU A 171 -17.16 -6.25 0.49
CA LEU A 171 -17.71 -4.92 0.83
C LEU A 171 -18.92 -5.01 1.78
N PRO A 172 -19.90 -5.90 1.57
CA PRO A 172 -21.03 -6.04 2.50
C PRO A 172 -20.60 -6.55 3.89
N ALA A 173 -19.60 -7.43 3.93
CA ALA A 173 -19.11 -8.05 5.16
C ALA A 173 -18.44 -7.05 6.13
N ASN A 174 -18.04 -5.87 5.64
CA ASN A 174 -17.53 -4.76 6.46
C ASN A 174 -16.35 -5.18 7.37
N ASN A 175 -15.43 -5.98 6.82
CA ASN A 175 -14.31 -6.57 7.57
C ASN A 175 -13.21 -5.54 7.81
N ALA A 176 -13.42 -4.71 8.82
CA ALA A 176 -12.40 -3.81 9.31
C ALA A 176 -11.34 -4.56 10.12
N ASP A 177 -10.07 -4.15 10.01
CA ASP A 177 -9.01 -4.62 10.91
C ASP A 177 -9.11 -3.96 12.29
N ALA A 178 -8.21 -4.31 13.21
CA ALA A 178 -8.17 -3.75 14.55
C ALA A 178 -7.53 -2.35 14.63
N CYS A 179 -7.24 -1.71 13.49
CA CYS A 179 -6.61 -0.40 13.44
C CYS A 179 -7.49 0.68 14.10
N ARG A 180 -6.84 1.69 14.69
CA ARG A 180 -7.51 2.82 15.35
C ARG A 180 -7.12 4.19 14.77
N CYS A 181 -6.67 4.23 13.51
CA CYS A 181 -6.33 5.51 12.87
C CYS A 181 -7.57 6.42 12.79
N LYS A 182 -7.35 7.74 12.88
CA LYS A 182 -8.40 8.74 12.62
C LYS A 182 -8.85 8.77 11.16
N CYS A 183 -8.02 8.25 10.27
CA CYS A 183 -8.32 8.08 8.86
C CYS A 183 -9.47 7.08 8.58
N SER A 184 -9.72 6.16 9.50
CA SER A 184 -10.74 5.11 9.42
C SER A 184 -11.16 4.72 10.84
N PRO A 185 -12.05 5.49 11.49
CA PRO A 185 -12.37 5.33 12.92
C PRO A 185 -12.92 3.95 13.31
N GLY A 186 -13.47 3.19 12.33
CA GLY A 186 -13.96 1.83 12.53
C GLY A 186 -12.94 0.72 12.21
N GLY A 187 -11.67 1.07 11.96
CA GLY A 187 -10.64 0.17 11.43
C GLY A 187 -10.50 0.27 9.91
N CYS A 188 -9.33 -0.10 9.37
CA CYS A 188 -9.12 -0.06 7.92
C CYS A 188 -9.97 -1.15 7.27
N THR A 189 -10.57 -0.85 6.13
CA THR A 189 -11.40 -1.79 5.36
C THR A 189 -10.64 -2.30 4.12
N PRO A 190 -11.15 -3.31 3.40
CA PRO A 190 -10.60 -3.68 2.10
C PRO A 190 -10.50 -2.49 1.13
N LEU A 191 -11.51 -1.61 1.12
CA LEU A 191 -11.48 -0.40 0.31
C LEU A 191 -10.37 0.57 0.76
N THR A 192 -10.19 0.75 2.07
CA THR A 192 -9.06 1.55 2.60
C THR A 192 -7.72 0.97 2.12
N SER A 193 -7.58 -0.36 2.11
CA SER A 193 -6.38 -1.04 1.63
C SER A 193 -6.17 -0.89 0.11
N LEU A 194 -7.24 -0.83 -0.68
CA LEU A 194 -7.15 -0.44 -2.09
C LEU A 194 -6.62 0.99 -2.25
N LEU A 195 -7.14 1.95 -1.47
CA LEU A 195 -6.71 3.35 -1.53
C LEU A 195 -5.25 3.52 -1.09
N LYS A 196 -4.81 2.80 -0.04
CA LYS A 196 -3.40 2.76 0.38
C LYS A 196 -2.45 2.42 -0.76
N GLY A 197 -2.80 1.42 -1.57
CA GLY A 197 -1.93 0.99 -2.66
C GLY A 197 -1.88 1.99 -3.82
N THR A 198 -2.93 2.78 -4.02
CA THR A 198 -2.88 3.92 -4.96
C THR A 198 -1.91 5.00 -4.47
N HIS A 199 -1.96 5.37 -3.18
CA HIS A 199 -1.08 6.37 -2.58
C HIS A 199 0.40 5.95 -2.58
N MET A 200 0.70 4.71 -2.21
CA MET A 200 2.07 4.19 -2.11
C MET A 200 2.82 4.26 -3.44
N ARG A 201 2.13 3.90 -4.53
CA ARG A 201 2.75 3.84 -5.85
C ARG A 201 2.98 5.23 -6.44
N SER A 202 2.08 6.17 -6.17
CA SER A 202 2.30 7.59 -6.48
C SER A 202 3.58 8.08 -5.82
N ASN A 203 3.72 7.92 -4.49
CA ASN A 203 4.93 8.34 -3.77
C ASN A 203 6.22 7.65 -4.28
N SER A 204 6.15 6.38 -4.70
CA SER A 204 7.29 5.69 -5.29
C SER A 204 7.65 6.20 -6.69
N MET A 205 6.69 6.67 -7.48
CA MET A 205 6.92 7.16 -8.83
C MET A 205 7.64 8.51 -8.82
N PHE A 206 7.28 9.42 -7.91
CA PHE A 206 7.95 10.71 -7.75
C PHE A 206 9.40 10.56 -7.29
N LYS A 207 9.66 9.65 -6.33
CA LYS A 207 11.03 9.40 -5.83
C LYS A 207 12.02 8.92 -6.90
N LEU A 208 11.54 8.19 -7.92
CA LEU A 208 12.42 7.70 -9.00
C LEU A 208 12.73 8.79 -10.03
N ASN A 209 11.83 9.75 -10.22
CA ASN A 209 12.04 10.85 -11.17
C ASN A 209 12.94 11.95 -10.58
N ASP A 210 12.91 12.16 -9.26
CA ASP A 210 13.76 13.15 -8.57
C ASP A 210 15.27 12.79 -8.59
N GLU A 211 15.63 11.54 -8.86
CA GLU A 211 17.04 11.12 -9.00
C GLU A 211 17.62 11.41 -10.41
N GLU A 212 16.77 11.54 -11.44
CA GLU A 212 17.21 11.79 -12.82
C GLU A 212 17.12 13.27 -13.24
N ASP A 213 16.32 14.12 -12.58
CA ASP A 213 16.01 15.49 -13.04
C ASP A 213 16.24 16.60 -11.97
N ARG A 214 17.43 16.66 -11.37
CA ARG A 214 17.79 17.72 -10.38
C ARG A 214 17.99 19.13 -10.95
N ASP A 215 17.81 19.36 -12.26
CA ASP A 215 18.26 20.59 -12.92
C ASP A 215 17.16 21.58 -13.38
N SER A 216 15.88 21.37 -13.07
CA SER A 216 14.82 22.33 -13.45
C SER A 216 13.97 22.80 -12.26
N LEU A 217 14.03 24.11 -11.98
CA LEU A 217 13.47 24.78 -10.79
C LEU A 217 12.06 25.35 -11.00
N GLU A 218 11.38 25.04 -12.11
CA GLU A 218 10.04 25.61 -12.38
C GLU A 218 8.87 24.78 -11.81
N ASP A 219 9.13 23.61 -11.22
CA ASP A 219 8.07 22.63 -10.91
C ASP A 219 7.71 22.45 -9.42
N ASN A 220 8.10 23.37 -8.53
CA ASN A 220 7.82 23.19 -7.09
C ASN A 220 6.31 23.14 -6.76
N VAL A 221 5.43 23.86 -7.47
CA VAL A 221 3.97 23.76 -7.24
C VAL A 221 3.35 22.52 -7.93
N ALA A 222 3.94 22.07 -9.05
CA ALA A 222 3.54 20.86 -9.75
C ALA A 222 3.96 19.58 -8.99
N GLN A 223 5.09 19.62 -8.28
CA GLN A 223 5.60 18.52 -7.44
C GLN A 223 4.67 18.16 -6.28
N TYR A 224 3.89 19.11 -5.75
CA TYR A 224 2.97 18.85 -4.62
C TYR A 224 1.55 18.48 -5.04
N THR A 225 1.10 18.83 -6.25
CA THR A 225 -0.27 18.56 -6.74
C THR A 225 -0.38 17.23 -7.50
N ALA A 226 0.71 16.80 -8.15
CA ALA A 226 0.74 15.57 -8.94
C ALA A 226 0.43 14.28 -8.14
N PRO A 227 0.88 14.10 -6.87
CA PRO A 227 0.61 12.87 -6.11
C PRO A 227 -0.88 12.65 -5.79
N PHE A 228 -1.66 13.70 -5.55
CA PHE A 228 -3.09 13.57 -5.23
C PHE A 228 -3.93 13.32 -6.48
N LEU A 229 -3.58 13.95 -7.61
CA LEU A 229 -4.23 13.73 -8.90
C LEU A 229 -4.13 12.27 -9.35
N GLU A 230 -2.98 11.62 -9.15
CA GLU A 230 -2.81 10.20 -9.46
C GLU A 230 -3.68 9.30 -8.58
N MET A 231 -3.79 9.62 -7.29
CA MET A 231 -4.64 8.89 -6.34
C MET A 231 -6.11 8.97 -6.75
N ILE A 232 -6.59 10.18 -7.07
CA ILE A 232 -7.96 10.40 -7.57
C ILE A 232 -8.17 9.75 -8.94
N THR A 233 -7.18 9.79 -9.82
CA THR A 233 -7.31 9.15 -11.13
C THR A 233 -7.43 7.63 -10.98
N SER A 234 -6.64 7.02 -10.09
CA SER A 234 -6.72 5.59 -9.79
C SER A 234 -8.07 5.21 -9.16
N PHE A 235 -8.54 6.01 -8.21
CA PHE A 235 -9.83 5.75 -7.57
C PHE A 235 -11.01 5.94 -8.53
N THR A 236 -11.00 7.00 -9.36
CA THR A 236 -12.05 7.21 -10.37
C THR A 236 -12.03 6.14 -11.47
N LEU A 237 -10.86 5.56 -11.78
CA LEU A 237 -10.79 4.37 -12.64
C LEU A 237 -11.47 3.16 -11.98
N TYR A 238 -11.22 2.92 -10.69
CA TYR A 238 -11.93 1.87 -9.96
C TYR A 238 -13.44 2.10 -10.00
N LEU A 239 -13.91 3.32 -9.72
CA LEU A 239 -15.33 3.68 -9.80
C LEU A 239 -15.91 3.42 -11.20
N THR A 240 -15.19 3.77 -12.27
CA THR A 240 -15.66 3.55 -13.65
C THR A 240 -16.04 2.08 -13.91
N HIS A 241 -15.34 1.15 -13.27
CA HIS A 241 -15.60 -0.28 -13.43
C HIS A 241 -16.52 -0.87 -12.36
N PHE A 242 -16.46 -0.35 -11.13
CA PHE A 242 -16.98 -1.05 -9.95
C PHE A 242 -17.93 -0.21 -9.09
N TRP A 243 -18.32 1.00 -9.51
CA TRP A 243 -19.18 1.88 -8.69
C TRP A 243 -20.48 1.22 -8.21
N GLY A 244 -21.08 0.34 -9.03
CA GLY A 244 -22.31 -0.36 -8.67
C GLY A 244 -22.15 -1.36 -7.52
N ASP A 245 -20.92 -1.69 -7.15
CA ASP A 245 -20.63 -2.56 -6.00
C ASP A 245 -20.51 -1.77 -4.67
N LEU A 246 -20.52 -0.43 -4.72
CA LEU A 246 -20.27 0.44 -3.57
C LEU A 246 -21.55 1.07 -3.03
N ASP A 247 -21.84 0.81 -1.75
CA ASP A 247 -22.78 1.61 -0.96
C ASP A 247 -22.21 2.98 -0.52
N ILE A 248 -23.10 3.88 -0.08
CA ILE A 248 -22.78 5.20 0.48
C ILE A 248 -21.64 5.15 1.53
N LYS A 249 -21.66 4.17 2.45
CA LYS A 249 -20.63 4.01 3.49
C LYS A 249 -19.22 3.82 2.92
N HIS A 250 -19.09 3.24 1.74
CA HIS A 250 -17.81 3.02 1.08
C HIS A 250 -17.30 4.33 0.48
N HIS A 251 -18.19 5.12 -0.11
CA HIS A 251 -17.87 6.44 -0.62
C HIS A 251 -17.45 7.41 0.48
N THR A 252 -18.14 7.42 1.63
CA THR A 252 -17.76 8.25 2.78
C THR A 252 -16.43 7.78 3.39
N ALA A 253 -16.19 6.47 3.49
CA ALA A 253 -14.90 5.94 3.93
C ALA A 253 -13.74 6.34 3.00
N ALA A 254 -13.96 6.28 1.67
CA ALA A 254 -12.96 6.74 0.71
C ALA A 254 -12.70 8.24 0.82
N LEU A 255 -13.75 9.04 0.98
CA LEU A 255 -13.67 10.49 1.17
C LEU A 255 -12.87 10.85 2.42
N ARG A 256 -13.14 10.20 3.55
CA ARG A 256 -12.37 10.39 4.77
C ARG A 256 -10.91 10.04 4.57
N TYR A 257 -10.63 8.85 4.03
CA TYR A 257 -9.26 8.40 3.82
C TYR A 257 -8.47 9.36 2.91
N LEU A 258 -9.01 9.67 1.72
CA LEU A 258 -8.35 10.53 0.75
C LEU A 258 -8.13 11.95 1.30
N THR A 259 -9.15 12.54 1.93
CA THR A 259 -9.03 13.89 2.52
C THR A 259 -7.99 13.92 3.64
N TYR A 260 -7.98 12.90 4.50
CA TYR A 260 -6.97 12.75 5.55
C TYR A 260 -5.55 12.68 4.98
N THR A 261 -5.36 11.89 3.91
CA THR A 261 -4.06 11.77 3.23
C THR A 261 -3.60 13.11 2.63
N VAL A 262 -4.51 13.86 1.99
CA VAL A 262 -4.16 15.15 1.36
C VAL A 262 -3.85 16.24 2.38
N LEU A 263 -4.50 16.22 3.54
CA LEU A 263 -4.15 17.09 4.67
C LEU A 263 -2.80 16.72 5.31
N ARG A 264 -2.11 15.69 4.79
CA ARG A 264 -0.80 15.22 5.24
C ARG A 264 -0.76 14.83 6.71
N ILE A 265 -1.90 14.49 7.29
CA ILE A 265 -1.96 13.96 8.64
C ILE A 265 -1.32 12.56 8.60
N PRO A 266 -0.33 12.26 9.46
CA PRO A 266 0.40 11.01 9.35
C PRO A 266 -0.50 9.80 9.56
N HIS A 267 -0.37 8.82 8.66
CA HIS A 267 -1.12 7.57 8.74
C HIS A 267 -0.41 6.57 9.66
N TYR A 268 -0.91 6.41 10.89
CA TYR A 268 -0.59 5.27 11.77
C TYR A 268 -1.57 4.12 11.57
N CYS A 269 -2.11 4.01 10.35
CA CYS A 269 -2.80 2.80 9.98
C CYS A 269 -1.89 1.62 10.25
N CYS A 270 -2.44 0.40 10.32
CA CYS A 270 -1.62 -0.74 9.93
C CYS A 270 -1.13 -0.43 8.51
N ASP A 271 0.08 0.09 8.39
CA ASP A 271 0.86 0.12 7.18
C ASP A 271 1.66 -1.18 7.22
N PRO A 272 1.12 -2.27 6.67
CA PRO A 272 1.84 -3.53 6.61
C PRO A 272 3.16 -3.43 5.82
N TYR A 273 3.53 -2.25 5.29
CA TYR A 273 4.68 -2.00 4.42
C TYR A 273 5.66 -0.96 4.96
N SER A 274 5.35 -0.28 6.08
CA SER A 274 6.32 0.55 6.78
C SER A 274 7.28 -0.38 7.50
N ASN A 275 8.49 -0.51 6.97
CA ASN A 275 9.57 -1.18 7.67
C ASN A 275 9.74 -0.50 9.04
N PRO A 276 9.56 -1.19 10.18
CA PRO A 276 9.66 -0.57 11.50
C PRO A 276 11.05 0.01 11.79
N GLY A 277 12.04 -0.19 10.91
CA GLY A 277 13.38 0.36 11.05
C GLY A 277 13.73 1.54 10.13
N LEU A 278 12.87 1.96 9.19
CA LEU A 278 13.19 3.02 8.21
C LEU A 278 12.28 4.25 8.29
N TYR A 279 11.08 4.11 8.86
CA TYR A 279 10.16 5.22 9.13
C TYR A 279 9.61 5.23 10.55
N SER A 280 10.04 4.30 11.42
CA SER A 280 9.99 4.58 12.85
C SER A 280 11.00 5.69 13.09
N VAL A 281 10.53 6.92 13.02
CA VAL A 281 11.06 7.97 13.88
C VAL A 281 11.18 7.31 15.25
N GLU A 282 12.38 7.29 15.81
CA GLU A 282 12.60 6.88 17.19
C GLU A 282 11.66 7.70 18.07
N GLY A 283 10.50 7.14 18.37
CA GLY A 283 9.35 7.91 18.79
C GLY A 283 8.09 7.19 18.36
N SER A 284 7.68 6.21 19.15
CA SER A 284 6.26 5.88 19.25
C SER A 284 5.54 7.13 19.74
N GLU A 285 5.31 8.11 18.86
CA GLU A 285 4.38 9.19 19.12
C GLU A 285 3.04 8.51 19.39
N ASN A 286 2.57 8.70 20.62
CA ASN A 286 1.34 8.14 21.08
C ASN A 286 0.23 8.68 20.17
N ILE A 287 -0.86 7.95 19.90
CA ILE A 287 -1.97 8.49 19.09
C ILE A 287 -2.47 9.84 19.66
N GLU A 288 -2.32 9.98 20.97
CA GLU A 288 -2.57 11.19 21.78
C GLU A 288 -1.70 12.38 21.33
N ASP A 289 -0.43 12.16 20.97
CA ASP A 289 0.49 13.21 20.53
C ASP A 289 0.08 13.77 19.15
N ILE A 290 -0.49 12.94 18.27
CA ILE A 290 -1.00 13.37 16.96
C ILE A 290 -2.23 14.27 17.12
N GLU A 291 -3.12 13.90 18.04
CA GLU A 291 -4.33 14.69 18.29
C GLU A 291 -3.98 16.10 18.73
N GLU A 292 -2.90 16.25 19.51
CA GLU A 292 -2.38 17.56 19.91
C GLU A 292 -1.62 18.25 18.77
N ILE A 293 -0.73 17.54 18.05
CA ILE A 293 0.11 18.14 17.00
C ILE A 293 -0.73 18.56 15.78
N TYR A 294 -1.72 17.76 15.40
CA TYR A 294 -2.54 17.94 14.19
C TYR A 294 -4.00 18.29 14.52
N GLU A 295 -4.26 18.91 15.69
CA GLU A 295 -5.61 19.28 16.14
C GLU A 295 -6.33 20.11 15.07
N TYR A 296 -5.62 21.09 14.50
CA TYR A 296 -6.15 21.98 13.48
C TYR A 296 -6.53 21.25 12.19
N GLU A 297 -5.65 20.40 11.66
CA GLU A 297 -5.92 19.60 10.45
C GLU A 297 -7.04 18.59 10.68
N LEU A 298 -7.15 18.03 11.88
CA LEU A 298 -8.24 17.13 12.26
C LEU A 298 -9.58 17.86 12.35
N GLU A 299 -9.63 19.08 12.91
CA GLU A 299 -10.84 19.90 12.90
C GLU A 299 -11.23 20.29 11.46
N LEU A 300 -10.25 20.73 10.67
CA LEU A 300 -10.44 21.07 9.26
C LEU A 300 -10.96 19.87 8.46
N LEU A 301 -10.44 18.66 8.70
CA LEU A 301 -10.94 17.42 8.11
C LEU A 301 -12.44 17.27 8.37
N GLU A 302 -12.90 17.35 9.62
CA GLU A 302 -14.32 17.16 9.94
C GLU A 302 -15.21 18.22 9.27
N VAL A 303 -14.77 19.48 9.21
CA VAL A 303 -15.48 20.56 8.51
C VAL A 303 -15.60 20.27 7.01
N LEU A 304 -14.51 19.79 6.38
CA LEU A 304 -14.49 19.43 4.98
C LEU A 304 -15.39 18.22 4.69
N LEU A 305 -15.32 17.18 5.52
CA LEU A 305 -16.13 15.97 5.36
C LEU A 305 -17.62 16.28 5.42
N VAL A 306 -18.09 17.12 6.34
CA VAL A 306 -19.52 17.50 6.38
C VAL A 306 -20.01 18.07 5.04
N LYS A 307 -19.21 18.95 4.42
CA LYS A 307 -19.56 19.54 3.11
C LYS A 307 -19.51 18.50 2.00
N PHE A 308 -18.39 17.78 1.90
CA PHE A 308 -18.19 16.79 0.86
C PHE A 308 -19.19 15.62 0.93
N GLU A 309 -19.47 15.09 2.12
CA GLU A 309 -20.44 14.02 2.32
C GLU A 309 -21.84 14.46 1.91
N SER A 310 -22.24 15.69 2.22
CA SER A 310 -23.56 16.20 1.84
C SER A 310 -23.76 16.23 0.31
N GLU A 311 -22.75 16.67 -0.44
CA GLU A 311 -22.78 16.72 -1.91
C GLU A 311 -22.70 15.32 -2.52
N LEU A 312 -21.82 14.47 -1.99
CA LEU A 312 -21.64 13.10 -2.42
C LEU A 312 -22.92 12.27 -2.22
N ILE A 313 -23.56 12.40 -1.05
CA ILE A 313 -24.83 11.73 -0.75
C ILE A 313 -25.94 12.23 -1.67
N ALA A 314 -26.00 13.53 -1.95
CA ALA A 314 -26.98 14.08 -2.89
C ALA A 314 -26.83 13.45 -4.29
N ILE A 315 -25.58 13.27 -4.77
CA ILE A 315 -25.30 12.59 -6.05
C ILE A 315 -25.75 11.13 -6.00
N LEU A 316 -25.40 10.40 -4.94
CA LEU A 316 -25.71 8.96 -4.82
C LEU A 316 -27.21 8.67 -4.63
N GLN A 317 -27.99 9.64 -4.13
CA GLN A 317 -29.42 9.47 -3.89
C GLN A 317 -30.31 10.00 -5.02
N ASP A 318 -29.77 10.79 -5.95
CA ASP A 318 -30.51 11.30 -7.10
C ASP A 318 -30.55 10.25 -8.23
N PRO A 319 -31.72 9.68 -8.59
CA PRO A 319 -31.84 8.70 -9.67
C PRO A 319 -31.50 9.25 -11.06
N GLY A 320 -31.47 10.58 -11.22
CA GLY A 320 -31.08 11.26 -12.45
C GLY A 320 -29.58 11.44 -12.62
N LEU A 321 -28.80 11.22 -11.56
CA LEU A 321 -27.35 11.29 -11.56
C LEU A 321 -26.75 9.89 -11.59
N GLY A 322 -25.52 9.78 -12.07
CA GLY A 322 -24.84 8.49 -12.21
C GLY A 322 -23.34 8.57 -12.03
N ILE A 323 -22.64 7.57 -12.57
CA ILE A 323 -21.19 7.46 -12.45
C ILE A 323 -20.42 8.66 -13.02
N ALA A 324 -20.95 9.32 -14.05
CA ALA A 324 -20.32 10.51 -14.61
C ALA A 324 -20.28 11.64 -13.56
N ASP A 325 -21.41 11.92 -12.91
CA ASP A 325 -21.53 12.94 -11.87
C ASP A 325 -20.67 12.62 -10.64
N LEU A 326 -20.59 11.33 -10.29
CA LEU A 326 -19.71 10.88 -9.21
C LEU A 326 -18.23 11.09 -9.56
N ILE A 327 -17.82 10.78 -10.79
CA ILE A 327 -16.43 11.02 -11.26
C ILE A 327 -16.14 12.52 -11.29
N ASP A 328 -17.08 13.33 -11.77
CA ASP A 328 -16.94 14.79 -11.82
C ASP A 328 -16.84 15.40 -10.42
N PHE A 329 -17.61 14.89 -9.44
CA PHE A 329 -17.43 15.25 -8.04
C PHE A 329 -15.98 15.05 -7.58
N TRP A 330 -15.40 13.87 -7.82
CA TRP A 330 -14.02 13.61 -7.40
C TRP A 330 -13.02 14.49 -8.14
N LYS A 331 -13.11 14.58 -9.47
CA LYS A 331 -12.11 15.24 -10.31
C LYS A 331 -12.18 16.76 -10.30
N GLN A 332 -13.36 17.34 -10.11
CA GLN A 332 -13.57 18.79 -10.20
C GLN A 332 -13.87 19.36 -8.82
N THR A 333 -14.88 18.83 -8.14
CA THR A 333 -15.35 19.40 -6.87
C THR A 333 -14.39 19.12 -5.72
N TRP A 334 -14.01 17.86 -5.52
CA TRP A 334 -13.11 17.48 -4.43
C TRP A 334 -11.69 17.95 -4.71
N VAL A 335 -11.12 17.66 -5.89
CA VAL A 335 -9.75 18.11 -6.25
C VAL A 335 -9.64 19.63 -6.16
N GLY A 336 -10.53 20.39 -6.82
CA GLY A 336 -10.43 21.85 -6.84
C GLY A 336 -10.58 22.48 -5.45
N ARG A 337 -11.38 21.88 -4.55
CA ARG A 337 -11.44 22.35 -3.16
C ARG A 337 -10.22 21.98 -2.35
N MET A 338 -9.69 20.77 -2.52
CA MET A 338 -8.48 20.34 -1.81
C MET A 338 -7.25 21.11 -2.27
N GLU A 339 -7.14 21.46 -3.55
CA GLU A 339 -6.08 22.35 -4.06
C GLU A 339 -6.12 23.72 -3.37
N ALA A 340 -7.30 24.32 -3.26
CA ALA A 340 -7.47 25.59 -2.54
C ALA A 340 -7.12 25.48 -1.05
N VAL A 341 -7.59 24.41 -0.39
CA VAL A 341 -7.29 24.16 1.03
C VAL A 341 -5.79 23.98 1.25
N VAL A 342 -5.13 23.14 0.44
CA VAL A 342 -3.69 22.88 0.56
C VAL A 342 -2.87 24.14 0.24
N GLY A 343 -3.26 24.91 -0.77
CA GLY A 343 -2.63 26.21 -1.06
C GLY A 343 -2.66 27.15 0.15
N ASN A 344 -3.84 27.26 0.80
CA ASN A 344 -3.99 28.07 2.01
C ASN A 344 -3.11 27.56 3.15
N LEU A 345 -3.04 26.25 3.38
CA LEU A 345 -2.20 25.63 4.41
C LEU A 345 -0.70 25.87 4.17
N GLN A 346 -0.29 25.92 2.90
CA GLN A 346 1.10 26.21 2.51
C GLN A 346 1.46 27.70 2.59
N GLY A 347 0.51 28.55 3.00
CA GLY A 347 0.73 29.97 3.15
C GLY A 347 0.83 30.74 1.83
N SER A 348 0.22 30.23 0.75
CA SER A 348 0.07 30.98 -0.51
C SER A 348 -0.70 32.29 -0.32
N ASP A 349 -1.54 32.32 0.71
CA ASP A 349 -2.48 33.40 1.01
C ASP A 349 -2.09 34.19 2.27
N LEU A 350 -0.87 33.99 2.81
CA LEU A 350 -0.38 34.77 3.94
C LEU A 350 -0.26 36.24 3.57
N THR A 351 -0.78 37.10 4.43
CA THR A 351 -0.57 38.54 4.32
C THR A 351 0.89 38.90 4.60
N ASP A 352 1.36 40.04 4.09
CA ASP A 352 2.73 40.53 4.32
C ASP A 352 3.05 40.69 5.82
N ASP A 353 2.03 40.96 6.64
CA ASP A 353 2.19 41.10 8.08
C ASP A 353 2.31 39.75 8.79
N GLU A 354 1.55 38.73 8.37
CA GLU A 354 1.70 37.36 8.89
C GLU A 354 3.03 36.74 8.47
N ARG A 355 3.44 36.96 7.21
CA ARG A 355 4.75 36.51 6.72
C ARG A 355 5.88 37.13 7.52
N ARG A 356 5.82 38.43 7.80
CA ARG A 356 6.81 39.13 8.63
C ARG A 356 6.79 38.68 10.08
N GLY A 357 5.61 38.44 10.66
CA GLY A 357 5.49 37.90 12.02
C GLY A 357 6.10 36.51 12.15
N ALA A 358 5.96 35.66 11.12
CA ALA A 358 6.62 34.36 11.05
C ALA A 358 8.15 34.49 10.92
N GLU A 359 8.64 35.42 10.09
CA GLU A 359 10.08 35.71 9.97
C GLU A 359 10.67 36.20 11.31
N GLU A 360 9.93 37.01 12.06
CA GLU A 360 10.35 37.52 13.38
C GLU A 360 10.53 36.42 14.43
N ILE A 361 9.79 35.30 14.32
CA ILE A 361 9.97 34.11 15.18
C ILE A 361 10.97 33.10 14.60
N GLY A 362 11.66 33.45 13.50
CA GLY A 362 12.74 32.67 12.91
C GLY A 362 12.32 31.71 11.80
N VAL A 363 11.11 31.85 11.24
CA VAL A 363 10.71 31.10 10.03
C VAL A 363 11.48 31.64 8.83
N VAL A 364 12.28 30.80 8.19
CA VAL A 364 12.97 31.10 6.94
C VAL A 364 12.19 30.46 5.81
N TRP A 365 11.72 31.26 4.86
CA TRP A 365 11.02 30.77 3.68
C TRP A 365 12.01 30.25 2.64
N ASP A 366 11.74 29.08 2.04
CA ASP A 366 12.52 28.61 0.89
C ASP A 366 12.43 29.65 -0.25
N ASN A 367 13.60 30.14 -0.67
CA ASN A 367 13.74 31.32 -1.50
C ASN A 367 12.99 31.21 -2.85
N MET A 368 11.90 31.96 -3.01
CA MET A 368 11.26 32.27 -4.31
C MET A 368 11.87 33.52 -4.99
N GLY A 369 13.05 33.96 -4.55
CA GLY A 369 13.74 35.13 -5.12
C GLY A 369 14.58 34.79 -6.36
N PRO A 370 14.75 35.72 -7.33
CA PRO A 370 15.72 35.55 -8.40
C PRO A 370 17.12 35.41 -7.79
N LYS A 371 17.82 34.31 -8.15
CA LYS A 371 19.16 33.99 -7.64
C LYS A 371 20.11 35.20 -7.77
N PRO A 372 21.02 35.42 -6.80
CA PRO A 372 22.25 36.16 -7.09
C PRO A 372 23.01 35.44 -8.22
N PRO A 373 23.67 36.18 -9.13
CA PRO A 373 24.32 35.61 -10.30
C PRO A 373 25.26 34.47 -9.91
N GLU A 374 25.20 33.37 -10.66
CA GLU A 374 25.99 32.16 -10.44
C GLU A 374 27.45 32.51 -10.17
N ALA A 375 27.93 32.18 -8.96
CA ALA A 375 29.35 32.14 -8.71
C ALA A 375 29.94 31.05 -9.61
N THR A 376 30.87 31.45 -10.49
CA THR A 376 31.68 30.57 -11.34
C THR A 376 32.01 29.27 -10.60
N GLY A 377 31.59 28.13 -11.17
CA GLY A 377 31.77 26.82 -10.55
C GLY A 377 33.23 26.54 -10.16
N SER A 378 33.40 25.71 -9.13
CA SER A 378 34.70 25.28 -8.65
C SER A 378 35.56 24.76 -9.81
N PRO A 379 36.83 25.20 -9.95
CA PRO A 379 37.73 24.73 -11.01
C PRO A 379 38.29 23.32 -10.75
N TYR A 380 37.84 22.64 -9.69
CA TYR A 380 38.33 21.34 -9.24
C TYR A 380 37.26 20.26 -9.44
N ASP A 381 37.66 19.10 -9.96
CA ASP A 381 36.83 17.89 -9.95
C ASP A 381 36.59 17.41 -8.51
N GLU A 382 35.52 16.62 -8.26
CA GLU A 382 35.04 16.10 -6.96
C GLU A 382 36.09 15.29 -6.16
N THR A 383 37.11 16.00 -5.72
CA THR A 383 38.28 15.52 -5.00
C THR A 383 38.37 16.25 -3.67
N LEU A 384 39.36 15.91 -2.84
CA LEU A 384 39.56 16.58 -1.55
C LEU A 384 39.73 18.10 -1.73
N ASP A 385 40.31 18.54 -2.84
CA ASP A 385 40.51 19.96 -3.16
C ASP A 385 39.18 20.67 -3.47
N TYR A 386 38.21 19.98 -4.10
CA TYR A 386 36.85 20.47 -4.29
C TYR A 386 36.16 20.74 -2.95
N TRP A 387 36.19 19.77 -2.02
CA TRP A 387 35.56 19.94 -0.71
C TRP A 387 36.26 20.99 0.16
N THR A 388 37.58 21.14 0.01
CA THR A 388 38.34 22.19 0.70
C THR A 388 37.99 23.58 0.16
N TYR A 389 37.77 23.70 -1.15
CA TYR A 389 37.29 24.93 -1.79
C TYR A 389 35.87 25.30 -1.36
N GLU A 390 34.94 24.34 -1.35
CA GLU A 390 33.55 24.58 -0.91
C GLU A 390 33.47 24.95 0.58
N LEU A 391 34.27 24.31 1.45
CA LEU A 391 34.35 24.68 2.86
C LEU A 391 34.89 26.09 3.07
N ALA A 392 35.96 26.47 2.36
CA ALA A 392 36.53 27.82 2.45
C ALA A 392 35.56 28.90 1.93
N LYS A 393 34.72 28.57 0.95
CA LYS A 393 33.66 29.45 0.43
C LYS A 393 32.57 29.70 1.47
N ILE A 394 32.09 28.65 2.15
CA ILE A 394 31.11 28.76 3.23
C ILE A 394 31.69 29.58 4.39
N GLU A 395 32.95 29.34 4.78
CA GLU A 395 33.61 30.12 5.84
C GLU A 395 33.73 31.61 5.48
N ALA A 396 33.92 31.96 4.21
CA ALA A 396 34.00 33.35 3.76
C ALA A 396 32.63 34.05 3.70
N GLU A 397 31.53 33.31 3.55
CA GLU A 397 30.16 33.84 3.53
C GLU A 397 29.56 34.01 4.95
N CYS A 398 30.17 33.40 5.97
CA CYS A 398 29.71 33.46 7.36
C CYS A 398 30.32 34.61 8.21
N TRP A 399 31.00 35.61 7.60
CA TRP A 399 31.57 36.78 8.29
C TRP A 399 31.15 38.12 7.70
#